data_AF-A0A933PMS9-F1
#
_entry.id   AF-A0A933PMS9-F1
#
_cell.length_a   1.000
_cell.length_b   1.000
_cell.length_c   1.000
_cell.angle_alpha   90.00
_cell.angle_beta   90.00
_cell.angle_gamma   90.00
#
_symmetry.space_group_name_H-M   'P 1'
#
loop_
_entity.id
_entity.type
_entity.pdbx_description
1 polymer ?
#
loop_
_entity_poly.entity_id
_entity_poly.type
_entity_poly.pdbx_seq_one_letter_code
_entity_poly.pdbx_strand_id
1 'polypeptide(L)'
;MHPDAGEGPLAMTYRTKANYDTYLRQDAPIGFAVTLDGAGSAWTYCPHGTACMQNSFQAISYCESLNQGKKCKLYGIGRDVVWEGPVSLRPDDKQMTTSSTVTSNAPSQPPTTSITRPFAAKWAGYDDLIAGTVAIIAGKDGGTIAFQLPRNEGFCQGGFLYGQKGTGTWSAACTSGITATGTFEGLERDKGSYGSGTDSKGRAISFTIGGQPEKPSTMAAPANAPALTGQDRSSFLLSHQVDCVRRETQSPLVTQLGIPESKIKTFCECRGEALADLLSLDDIKTMIGGTIPASITEKMVYQSAACSEKAGIVTLPR
;
A
#
# COMPACT_ATOMS: atom_id res chain seq x y z
N MET A 1 2.98 -11.89 30.30
CA MET A 1 4.35 -12.11 29.80
C MET A 1 4.54 -13.57 29.48
N HIS A 2 4.88 -13.89 28.23
CA HIS A 2 5.19 -15.26 27.81
C HIS A 2 6.69 -15.48 28.02
N PRO A 3 7.14 -16.45 28.85
CA PRO A 3 8.55 -16.56 29.25
C PRO A 3 9.52 -16.77 28.06
N ASP A 4 8.98 -17.26 26.94
CA ASP A 4 9.72 -17.51 25.71
C ASP A 4 9.52 -16.48 24.61
N ALA A 5 8.79 -15.39 24.90
CA ALA A 5 8.84 -14.20 24.09
C ALA A 5 10.27 -13.65 24.03
N GLY A 6 10.63 -13.06 22.89
CA GLY A 6 11.87 -12.33 22.77
C GLY A 6 11.73 -10.91 23.30
N GLU A 7 12.87 -10.32 23.65
CA GLU A 7 12.94 -9.00 24.25
C GLU A 7 14.10 -8.20 23.64
N GLY A 8 14.03 -6.88 23.79
CA GLY A 8 15.04 -5.94 23.34
C GLY A 8 14.93 -5.59 21.85
N PRO A 9 15.87 -4.78 21.34
CA PRO A 9 15.87 -4.35 19.94
C PRO A 9 16.07 -5.53 18.98
N LEU A 10 15.21 -5.64 17.97
CA LEU A 10 15.32 -6.66 16.94
C LEU A 10 15.35 -6.03 15.55
N ALA A 11 16.46 -6.21 14.83
CA ALA A 11 16.59 -5.78 13.44
C ALA A 11 16.44 -6.98 12.50
N MET A 12 15.25 -7.15 11.92
CA MET A 12 14.93 -8.25 11.01
C MET A 12 15.48 -8.02 9.60
N THR A 13 15.90 -9.10 8.96
CA THR A 13 16.16 -9.12 7.51
C THR A 13 14.83 -9.06 6.74
N TYR A 14 14.86 -8.62 5.48
CA TYR A 14 13.67 -8.67 4.61
C TYR A 14 13.13 -10.09 4.43
N ARG A 15 14.02 -11.10 4.43
CA ARG A 15 13.64 -12.51 4.35
C ARG A 15 12.85 -12.95 5.57
N THR A 16 13.33 -12.60 6.76
CA THR A 16 12.64 -12.88 8.03
C THR A 16 11.27 -12.23 8.07
N LYS A 17 11.16 -10.97 7.64
CA LYS A 17 9.88 -10.27 7.54
C LYS A 17 8.91 -10.94 6.57
N ALA A 18 9.39 -11.34 5.39
CA ALA A 18 8.58 -12.05 4.40
C ALA A 18 8.09 -13.42 4.91
N ASN A 19 8.92 -14.11 5.69
CA ASN A 19 8.51 -15.35 6.37
C ASN A 19 7.41 -15.08 7.41
N TYR A 20 7.51 -14.00 8.18
CA TYR A 20 6.46 -13.61 9.13
C TYR A 20 5.14 -13.29 8.42
N ASP A 21 5.19 -12.60 7.29
CA ASP A 21 4.00 -12.33 6.48
C ASP A 21 3.38 -13.61 5.88
N THR A 22 4.21 -14.62 5.62
CA THR A 22 3.76 -15.95 5.17
C THR A 22 3.11 -16.75 6.30
N TYR A 23 3.65 -16.64 7.51
CA TYR A 23 3.08 -17.20 8.71
C TYR A 23 1.69 -16.64 9.02
N LEU A 24 1.50 -15.31 8.92
CA LEU A 24 0.20 -14.67 9.19
C LEU A 24 -0.90 -15.08 8.20
N ARG A 25 -0.51 -15.55 7.01
CA ARG A 25 -1.42 -16.04 5.96
C ARG A 25 -1.86 -17.49 6.13
N GLN A 26 -1.33 -18.21 7.12
CA GLN A 26 -1.81 -19.55 7.43
C GLN A 26 -3.21 -19.46 8.06
N ASP A 27 -4.05 -20.47 7.84
CA ASP A 27 -5.42 -20.50 8.38
C ASP A 27 -5.42 -20.50 9.91
N ALA A 28 -4.53 -21.30 10.50
CA ALA A 28 -4.35 -21.43 11.95
C ALA A 28 -2.85 -21.32 12.33
N PRO A 29 -2.28 -20.09 12.34
CA PRO A 29 -0.90 -19.88 12.79
C PRO A 29 -0.79 -20.19 14.28
N ILE A 30 0.29 -20.85 14.71
CA ILE A 30 0.48 -21.27 16.10
C ILE A 30 1.61 -20.47 16.75
N GLY A 31 2.82 -20.50 16.18
CA GLY A 31 3.94 -19.71 16.66
C GLY A 31 4.91 -19.34 15.55
N PHE A 32 5.51 -18.16 15.66
CA PHE A 32 6.60 -17.70 14.82
C PHE A 32 7.79 -17.33 15.70
N ALA A 33 8.91 -17.98 15.46
CA ALA A 33 10.15 -17.72 16.16
C ALA A 33 11.20 -17.11 15.22
N VAL A 34 12.02 -16.24 15.79
CA VAL A 34 13.08 -15.52 15.10
C VAL A 34 14.39 -15.66 15.86
N THR A 35 15.51 -15.72 15.16
CA THR A 35 16.84 -15.65 15.79
C THR A 35 17.06 -14.25 16.37
N LEU A 36 17.87 -14.15 17.42
CA LEU A 36 18.13 -12.84 18.08
C LEU A 36 18.85 -11.83 17.17
N ASP A 37 19.56 -12.31 16.14
CA ASP A 37 20.13 -11.45 15.11
C ASP A 37 19.10 -11.04 14.03
N GLY A 38 17.86 -11.52 14.08
CA GLY A 38 16.79 -11.17 13.13
C GLY A 38 16.96 -11.78 11.73
N ALA A 39 17.95 -12.65 11.50
CA ALA A 39 18.26 -13.21 10.18
C ALA A 39 17.61 -14.56 9.86
N GLY A 40 17.27 -15.32 10.89
CA GLY A 40 16.64 -16.63 10.78
C GLY A 40 15.24 -16.61 11.38
N SER A 41 14.36 -17.46 10.85
CA SER A 41 13.02 -17.64 11.40
C SER A 41 12.47 -19.02 11.08
N ALA A 42 11.51 -19.47 11.88
CA ALA A 42 10.63 -20.59 11.53
C ALA A 42 9.26 -20.39 12.15
N TRP A 43 8.28 -21.17 11.69
CA TRP A 43 6.93 -21.10 12.21
C TRP A 43 6.23 -22.46 12.22
N THR A 44 5.20 -22.53 13.05
CA THR A 44 4.26 -23.65 13.11
C THR A 44 2.86 -23.14 12.81
N TYR A 45 2.06 -23.97 12.14
CA TYR A 45 0.67 -23.71 11.83
C TYR A 45 -0.10 -25.02 11.78
N CYS A 46 -1.43 -24.96 11.93
CA CYS A 46 -2.30 -26.11 11.80
C CYS A 46 -2.85 -26.20 10.37
N PRO A 47 -2.55 -27.26 9.59
CA PRO A 47 -3.04 -27.40 8.22
C PRO A 47 -4.55 -27.72 8.11
N HIS A 48 -5.17 -28.25 9.18
CA HIS A 48 -6.58 -28.72 9.16
C HIS A 48 -7.34 -28.33 10.44
N GLY A 49 -7.64 -27.05 10.62
CA GLY A 49 -8.55 -26.58 11.68
C GLY A 49 -7.96 -26.63 13.09
N THR A 50 -8.71 -27.15 14.07
CA THR A 50 -8.38 -27.06 15.52
C THR A 50 -7.76 -28.34 16.11
N ALA A 51 -7.58 -29.41 15.34
CA ALA A 51 -7.08 -30.70 15.82
C ALA A 51 -5.54 -30.80 15.87
N CYS A 52 -4.85 -29.73 16.31
CA CYS A 52 -3.40 -29.72 16.40
C CYS A 52 -2.91 -29.91 17.84
N MET A 53 -2.01 -30.90 18.02
CA MET A 53 -1.25 -31.09 19.27
C MET A 53 0.00 -30.19 19.35
N GLN A 54 0.21 -29.32 18.36
CA GLN A 54 1.36 -28.42 18.29
C GLN A 54 1.15 -27.17 19.15
N ASN A 55 2.21 -26.72 19.81
CA ASN A 55 2.21 -25.48 20.59
C ASN A 55 3.20 -24.46 20.00
N SER A 56 3.09 -23.20 20.43
CA SER A 56 3.93 -22.10 19.94
C SER A 56 5.42 -22.36 20.17
N PHE A 57 5.80 -23.05 21.24
CA PHE A 57 7.20 -23.35 21.57
C PHE A 57 7.91 -24.22 20.53
N GLN A 58 7.18 -25.07 19.78
CA GLN A 58 7.78 -25.86 18.70
C GLN A 58 8.38 -25.00 17.58
N ALA A 59 7.87 -23.77 17.39
CA ALA A 59 8.46 -22.83 16.44
C ALA A 59 9.90 -22.45 16.83
N ILE A 60 10.21 -22.39 18.14
CA ILE A 60 11.57 -22.11 18.63
C ILE A 60 12.50 -23.24 18.23
N SER A 61 12.19 -24.49 18.61
CA SER A 61 13.05 -25.63 18.27
C SER A 61 13.24 -25.80 16.76
N TYR A 62 12.20 -25.51 15.96
CA TYR A 62 12.32 -25.55 14.50
C TYR A 62 13.19 -24.41 13.95
N CYS A 63 13.08 -23.22 14.52
CA CYS A 63 13.94 -22.09 14.18
C CYS A 63 15.40 -22.40 14.50
N GLU A 64 15.69 -22.95 15.67
CA GLU A 64 17.06 -23.27 16.08
C GLU A 64 17.66 -24.37 15.19
N SER A 65 16.88 -25.39 14.82
CA SER A 65 17.37 -26.47 13.94
C SER A 65 17.66 -25.99 12.51
N LEU A 66 16.82 -25.13 11.94
CA LEU A 66 17.04 -24.55 10.61
C LEU A 66 18.18 -23.54 10.55
N ASN A 67 18.53 -22.92 11.68
CA ASN A 67 19.51 -21.84 11.76
C ASN A 67 20.79 -22.28 12.49
N GLN A 68 21.25 -23.52 12.28
CA GLN A 68 22.53 -24.04 12.77
C GLN A 68 22.69 -23.94 14.30
N GLY A 69 21.60 -24.11 15.06
CA GLY A 69 21.59 -24.02 16.52
C GLY A 69 21.61 -22.59 17.07
N LYS A 70 21.47 -21.56 16.23
CA LYS A 70 21.32 -20.18 16.70
C LYS A 70 20.06 -20.06 17.57
N LYS A 71 20.20 -19.46 18.75
CA LYS A 71 19.10 -19.26 19.71
C LYS A 71 17.97 -18.46 19.07
N CYS A 72 16.74 -18.97 19.23
CA CYS A 72 15.53 -18.31 18.77
C CYS A 72 14.60 -17.94 19.92
N LYS A 73 13.74 -16.94 19.67
CA LYS A 73 12.70 -16.50 20.60
C LYS A 73 11.39 -16.27 19.86
N LEU A 74 10.27 -16.37 20.57
CA LEU A 74 8.96 -16.12 19.98
C LEU A 74 8.82 -14.64 19.66
N TYR A 75 8.47 -14.38 18.42
CA TYR A 75 8.08 -13.07 17.94
C TYR A 75 6.56 -12.97 17.78
N GLY A 76 5.90 -14.07 17.36
CA GLY A 76 4.45 -14.12 17.28
C GLY A 76 3.86 -15.42 17.83
N ILE A 77 2.66 -15.31 18.39
CA ILE A 77 1.82 -16.44 18.80
C ILE A 77 0.43 -16.20 18.21
N GLY A 78 -0.08 -17.16 17.43
CA GLY A 78 -1.27 -16.91 16.63
C GLY A 78 -1.05 -15.73 15.68
N ARG A 79 -1.86 -14.69 15.78
CA ARG A 79 -1.69 -13.45 15.01
C ARG A 79 -1.13 -12.29 15.83
N ASP A 80 -0.83 -12.53 17.10
CA ASP A 80 -0.34 -11.51 18.01
C ASP A 80 1.19 -11.45 17.97
N VAL A 81 1.74 -10.25 17.93
CA VAL A 81 3.16 -10.01 18.18
C VAL A 81 3.37 -10.04 19.69
N VAL A 82 4.27 -10.91 20.15
CA VAL A 82 4.61 -11.06 21.57
C VAL A 82 6.00 -10.56 21.92
N TRP A 83 6.74 -10.02 20.94
CA TRP A 83 8.09 -9.50 21.15
C TRP A 83 8.08 -8.20 21.96
N GLU A 84 8.92 -8.13 22.99
CA GLU A 84 9.00 -7.00 23.91
C GLU A 84 10.20 -6.11 23.58
N GLY A 85 10.02 -5.14 22.69
CA GLY A 85 11.07 -4.19 22.33
C GLY A 85 10.90 -3.62 20.92
N PRO A 86 11.74 -2.65 20.53
CA PRO A 86 11.65 -2.04 19.21
C PRO A 86 12.08 -3.03 18.13
N VAL A 87 11.26 -3.16 17.07
CA VAL A 87 11.52 -4.05 15.94
C VAL A 87 11.68 -3.20 14.68
N SER A 88 12.75 -3.41 13.94
CA SER A 88 13.08 -2.66 12.71
C SER A 88 13.49 -3.60 11.57
N LEU A 89 13.54 -3.08 10.35
CA LEU A 89 14.14 -3.77 9.21
C LEU A 89 15.59 -3.32 9.05
N ARG A 90 16.47 -4.27 8.69
CA ARG A 90 17.87 -3.98 8.41
C ARG A 90 18.00 -3.14 7.13
N PRO A 91 18.66 -1.97 7.16
CA PRO A 91 18.86 -1.13 5.98
C PRO A 91 19.77 -1.78 4.92
N ASP A 92 20.67 -2.66 5.35
CA ASP A 92 21.79 -3.14 4.53
C ASP A 92 21.50 -4.45 3.78
N ASP A 93 20.36 -5.09 4.06
CA ASP A 93 19.90 -6.21 3.24
C ASP A 93 19.34 -5.66 1.95
N LYS A 94 20.08 -5.83 0.86
CA LYS A 94 19.57 -5.59 -0.49
C LYS A 94 18.20 -6.27 -0.60
N GLN A 95 17.16 -5.50 -0.94
CA GLN A 95 15.94 -6.06 -1.52
C GLN A 95 16.40 -7.09 -2.55
N MET A 96 15.90 -8.32 -2.44
CA MET A 96 16.27 -9.39 -3.34
C MET A 96 15.74 -9.04 -4.74
N THR A 97 16.49 -8.21 -5.47
CA THR A 97 16.47 -8.10 -6.91
C THR A 97 16.86 -9.47 -7.43
N THR A 98 15.89 -10.18 -8.00
CA THR A 98 16.08 -11.47 -8.65
C THR A 98 17.06 -11.33 -9.81
N SER A 99 18.34 -11.50 -9.51
CA SER A 99 19.35 -12.01 -10.43
C SER A 99 20.05 -13.12 -9.69
N SER A 100 19.54 -14.33 -9.85
CA SER A 100 20.28 -15.53 -9.54
C SER A 100 19.90 -16.56 -10.57
N THR A 101 20.85 -16.78 -11.47
CA THR A 101 21.05 -18.03 -12.20
C THR A 101 20.95 -19.17 -11.19
N VAL A 102 19.79 -19.82 -11.12
CA VAL A 102 19.62 -21.08 -10.40
C VAL A 102 19.37 -22.14 -11.47
N THR A 103 20.36 -22.99 -11.67
CA THR A 103 20.15 -24.32 -12.20
C THR A 103 19.25 -25.06 -11.21
N SER A 104 17.95 -25.12 -11.49
CA SER A 104 17.02 -25.99 -10.78
C SER A 104 16.15 -26.72 -11.80
N ASN A 105 16.45 -28.00 -11.98
CA ASN A 105 15.47 -28.97 -12.45
C ASN A 105 14.40 -29.12 -11.34
N ALA A 106 13.34 -28.31 -11.41
CA ALA A 106 12.05 -28.55 -10.74
C ALA A 106 10.96 -27.74 -11.47
N PRO A 107 9.74 -28.27 -11.67
CA PRO A 107 8.81 -27.74 -12.67
C PRO A 107 8.29 -26.36 -12.28
N SER A 108 8.46 -25.41 -13.19
CA SER A 108 8.11 -24.00 -13.08
C SER A 108 6.59 -23.77 -12.94
N GLN A 109 6.16 -23.09 -11.87
CA GLN A 109 4.90 -22.36 -11.89
C GLN A 109 5.11 -20.96 -12.51
N PRO A 110 4.18 -20.48 -13.35
CA PRO A 110 4.31 -19.22 -14.06
C PRO A 110 4.23 -18.00 -13.13
N PRO A 111 4.85 -16.86 -13.53
CA PRO A 111 4.86 -15.63 -12.73
C PRO A 111 3.44 -15.09 -12.51
N THR A 112 3.10 -14.75 -11.26
CA THR A 112 1.80 -14.17 -10.91
C THR A 112 1.80 -12.66 -11.19
N THR A 113 1.06 -12.22 -12.19
CA THR A 113 0.90 -10.80 -12.55
C THR A 113 0.02 -10.08 -11.52
N SER A 114 0.45 -8.92 -11.01
CA SER A 114 -0.39 -8.05 -10.15
C SER A 114 -0.67 -6.71 -10.82
N ILE A 115 -1.87 -6.17 -10.61
CA ILE A 115 -2.34 -4.90 -11.16
C ILE A 115 -2.58 -3.93 -10.00
N THR A 116 -1.92 -2.78 -10.01
CA THR A 116 -2.11 -1.74 -8.99
C THR A 116 -3.13 -0.71 -9.45
N ARG A 117 -4.05 -0.30 -8.58
CA ARG A 117 -5.11 0.68 -8.83
C ARG A 117 -5.09 1.79 -7.76
N PRO A 118 -5.47 3.03 -8.11
CA PRO A 118 -5.57 4.11 -7.14
C PRO A 118 -6.74 3.88 -6.17
N PHE A 119 -6.53 4.28 -4.92
CA PHE A 119 -7.50 4.22 -3.82
C PHE A 119 -7.71 5.63 -3.27
N ALA A 120 -8.97 5.99 -3.01
CA ALA A 120 -9.34 7.23 -2.34
C ALA A 120 -10.39 6.93 -1.26
N ALA A 121 -10.19 7.43 -0.04
CA ALA A 121 -11.08 7.20 1.09
C ALA A 121 -11.41 8.48 1.85
N LYS A 122 -12.67 8.60 2.26
CA LYS A 122 -13.13 9.49 3.31
C LYS A 122 -13.21 8.70 4.61
N TRP A 123 -12.67 9.26 5.68
CA TRP A 123 -12.60 8.61 6.97
C TRP A 123 -12.99 9.61 8.05
N ALA A 124 -14.06 9.33 8.78
CA ALA A 124 -14.55 10.22 9.83
C ALA A 124 -13.46 10.53 10.87
N GLY A 125 -13.31 11.81 11.20
CA GLY A 125 -12.23 12.32 12.05
C GLY A 125 -10.97 12.77 11.30
N TYR A 126 -10.97 12.69 9.96
CA TYR A 126 -10.01 13.35 9.09
C TYR A 126 -10.75 14.28 8.12
N ASP A 127 -10.27 15.52 8.01
CA ASP A 127 -10.81 16.51 7.07
C ASP A 127 -10.26 16.30 5.65
N ASP A 128 -9.06 15.70 5.55
CA ASP A 128 -8.38 15.41 4.30
C ASP A 128 -8.85 14.10 3.66
N LEU A 129 -8.88 14.07 2.32
CA LEU A 129 -9.07 12.84 1.56
C LEU A 129 -7.80 11.96 1.68
N ILE A 130 -8.01 10.69 2.02
CA ILE A 130 -6.94 9.70 2.13
C ILE A 130 -6.72 9.07 0.77
N ALA A 131 -5.48 9.07 0.28
CA ALA A 131 -5.11 8.46 -0.99
C ALA A 131 -4.13 7.30 -0.77
N GLY A 132 -4.20 6.28 -1.63
CA GLY A 132 -3.31 5.14 -1.60
C GLY A 132 -3.44 4.25 -2.82
N THR A 133 -3.09 2.97 -2.66
CA THR A 133 -3.15 1.99 -3.74
C THR A 133 -3.74 0.65 -3.28
N VAL A 134 -4.33 -0.05 -4.24
CA VAL A 134 -4.77 -1.44 -4.11
C VAL A 134 -4.05 -2.27 -5.16
N ALA A 135 -3.39 -3.36 -4.75
CA ALA A 135 -2.80 -4.30 -5.68
C ALA A 135 -3.69 -5.55 -5.79
N ILE A 136 -4.16 -5.84 -7.00
CA ILE A 136 -4.99 -6.98 -7.35
C ILE A 136 -4.09 -8.06 -7.92
N ILE A 137 -4.20 -9.28 -7.40
CA ILE A 137 -3.38 -10.41 -7.87
C ILE A 137 -4.17 -11.17 -8.93
N ALA A 138 -3.68 -11.23 -10.17
CA ALA A 138 -4.38 -11.88 -11.26
C ALA A 138 -4.55 -13.39 -10.98
N GLY A 139 -5.77 -13.90 -11.19
CA GLY A 139 -6.12 -15.29 -10.93
C GLY A 139 -6.29 -15.67 -9.46
N LYS A 140 -6.42 -14.67 -8.56
CA LYS A 140 -6.73 -14.86 -7.14
C LYS A 140 -7.99 -14.10 -6.75
N ASP A 141 -8.70 -14.60 -5.76
CA ASP A 141 -9.93 -13.99 -5.23
C ASP A 141 -9.63 -12.83 -4.26
N GLY A 142 -8.58 -12.03 -4.51
CA GLY A 142 -8.21 -10.96 -3.58
C GLY A 142 -6.90 -10.24 -3.91
N GLY A 143 -6.47 -9.41 -2.95
CA GLY A 143 -5.28 -8.59 -3.10
C GLY A 143 -4.95 -7.79 -1.84
N THR A 144 -4.06 -6.80 -1.98
CA THR A 144 -3.56 -5.96 -0.88
C THR A 144 -4.03 -4.52 -1.00
N ILE A 145 -4.19 -3.87 0.15
CA ILE A 145 -4.52 -2.44 0.27
C ILE A 145 -3.40 -1.78 1.06
N ALA A 146 -2.96 -0.60 0.62
CA ALA A 146 -1.96 0.21 1.31
C ALA A 146 -2.26 1.72 1.16
N PHE A 147 -2.24 2.46 2.27
CA PHE A 147 -2.41 3.91 2.26
C PHE A 147 -1.82 4.56 3.52
N GLN A 148 -1.53 5.86 3.45
CA GLN A 148 -1.02 6.64 4.56
C GLN A 148 -2.14 7.47 5.19
N LEU A 149 -2.26 7.47 6.51
CA LEU A 149 -3.16 8.38 7.21
C LEU A 149 -2.66 9.83 7.11
N PRO A 150 -3.57 10.83 7.02
CA PRO A 150 -3.20 12.24 7.00
C PRO A 150 -2.38 12.62 8.22
N ARG A 151 -1.63 13.73 8.11
CA ARG A 151 -0.81 14.28 9.19
C ARG A 151 0.24 13.30 9.76
N ASN A 152 0.67 12.33 8.95
CA ASN A 152 1.63 11.28 9.34
C ASN A 152 1.18 10.42 10.52
N GLU A 153 -0.14 10.25 10.72
CA GLU A 153 -0.72 9.48 11.84
C GLU A 153 -0.62 7.96 11.68
N GLY A 154 0.06 7.48 10.65
CA GLY A 154 0.43 6.07 10.48
C GLY A 154 0.19 5.52 9.09
N PHE A 155 0.96 4.51 8.73
CA PHE A 155 0.81 3.76 7.49
C PHE A 155 -0.14 2.59 7.72
N CYS A 156 -1.10 2.39 6.83
CA CYS A 156 -2.07 1.31 6.91
C CYS A 156 -1.85 0.31 5.78
N GLN A 157 -1.88 -0.98 6.14
CA GLN A 157 -1.77 -2.08 5.20
C GLN A 157 -2.77 -3.18 5.55
N GLY A 158 -3.31 -3.82 4.52
CA GLY A 158 -4.08 -5.04 4.69
C GLY A 158 -4.45 -5.64 3.35
N GLY A 159 -5.67 -6.15 3.23
CA GLY A 159 -6.09 -6.83 2.03
C GLY A 159 -7.58 -6.92 1.87
N PHE A 160 -7.98 -7.50 0.75
CA PHE A 160 -9.37 -7.71 0.41
C PHE A 160 -9.56 -9.08 -0.23
N LEU A 161 -10.78 -9.61 -0.09
CA LEU A 161 -11.21 -10.86 -0.69
C LEU A 161 -12.51 -10.63 -1.45
N TYR A 162 -12.60 -11.14 -2.67
CA TYR A 162 -13.85 -11.20 -3.43
C TYR A 162 -14.76 -12.27 -2.82
N GLY A 163 -16.00 -11.87 -2.56
CA GLY A 163 -17.13 -12.74 -2.30
C GLY A 163 -17.94 -12.99 -3.58
N GLN A 164 -19.19 -13.40 -3.40
CA GLN A 164 -20.07 -13.69 -4.54
C GLN A 164 -20.62 -12.42 -5.19
N LYS A 165 -20.92 -12.50 -6.49
CA LYS A 165 -21.59 -11.44 -7.27
C LYS A 165 -20.86 -10.08 -7.25
N GLY A 166 -19.53 -10.08 -7.24
CA GLY A 166 -18.73 -8.85 -7.29
C GLY A 166 -18.64 -8.10 -5.95
N THR A 167 -19.24 -8.62 -4.87
CA THR A 167 -19.04 -8.08 -3.51
C THR A 167 -17.78 -8.64 -2.87
N GLY A 168 -17.33 -8.08 -1.76
CA GLY A 168 -16.21 -8.63 -1.00
C GLY A 168 -15.97 -7.96 0.34
N THR A 169 -14.97 -8.44 1.07
CA THR A 169 -14.56 -7.90 2.38
C THR A 169 -13.16 -7.34 2.29
N TRP A 170 -12.86 -6.35 3.14
CA TRP A 170 -11.53 -5.76 3.23
C TRP A 170 -11.15 -5.52 4.69
N SER A 171 -9.84 -5.46 4.94
CA SER A 171 -9.28 -5.07 6.22
C SER A 171 -7.98 -4.29 6.03
N ALA A 172 -7.68 -3.39 6.96
CA ALA A 172 -6.42 -2.67 7.04
C ALA A 172 -6.03 -2.45 8.50
N ALA A 173 -4.75 -2.60 8.80
CA ALA A 173 -4.16 -2.28 10.09
C ALA A 173 -3.13 -1.18 9.92
N CYS A 174 -3.17 -0.18 10.79
CA CYS A 174 -2.31 0.99 10.75
C CYS A 174 -1.22 0.88 11.81
N THR A 175 -0.05 1.47 11.54
CA THR A 175 1.07 1.55 12.51
C THR A 175 0.70 2.29 13.79
N SER A 176 -0.36 3.11 13.77
CA SER A 176 -0.94 3.74 14.96
C SER A 176 -1.81 2.83 15.83
N GLY A 177 -1.95 1.55 15.47
CA GLY A 177 -2.80 0.58 16.17
C GLY A 177 -4.28 0.68 15.82
N ILE A 178 -4.67 1.60 14.94
CA ILE A 178 -6.02 1.66 14.38
C ILE A 178 -6.17 0.50 13.38
N THR A 179 -7.25 -0.26 13.50
CA THR A 179 -7.63 -1.28 12.52
C THR A 179 -8.96 -0.88 11.89
N ALA A 180 -9.17 -1.25 10.63
CA ALA A 180 -10.37 -0.95 9.88
C ALA A 180 -10.80 -2.17 9.08
N THR A 181 -12.10 -2.41 9.03
CA THR A 181 -12.69 -3.52 8.26
C THR A 181 -14.00 -3.10 7.63
N GLY A 182 -14.40 -3.80 6.58
CA GLY A 182 -15.70 -3.60 5.97
C GLY A 182 -15.93 -4.40 4.71
N THR A 183 -16.82 -3.88 3.87
CA THR A 183 -17.24 -4.52 2.62
C THR A 183 -17.06 -3.61 1.43
N PHE A 184 -16.97 -4.20 0.25
CA PHE A 184 -16.94 -3.48 -1.01
C PHE A 184 -17.82 -4.16 -2.04
N GLU A 185 -18.19 -3.40 -3.06
CA GLU A 185 -18.85 -3.84 -4.27
C GLU A 185 -18.01 -3.41 -5.46
N GLY A 186 -17.63 -4.38 -6.28
CA GLY A 186 -17.00 -4.18 -7.57
C GLY A 186 -18.01 -3.68 -8.56
N LEU A 187 -17.62 -2.66 -9.32
CA LEU A 187 -18.35 -2.23 -10.50
C LEU A 187 -18.13 -3.25 -11.64
N GLU A 188 -18.70 -2.95 -12.81
CA GLU A 188 -18.43 -3.74 -14.02
C GLU A 188 -16.93 -3.94 -14.25
N ARG A 189 -16.60 -4.93 -15.10
CA ARG A 189 -15.22 -5.26 -15.44
C ARG A 189 -14.43 -3.98 -15.73
N ASP A 190 -13.32 -3.83 -15.03
CA ASP A 190 -12.38 -2.71 -15.21
C ASP A 190 -12.89 -1.32 -14.83
N LYS A 191 -14.09 -1.17 -14.25
CA LYS A 191 -14.64 0.13 -13.82
C LYS A 191 -14.34 0.50 -12.37
N GLY A 192 -13.74 -0.41 -11.60
CA GLY A 192 -13.30 -0.14 -10.22
C GLY A 192 -14.22 -0.74 -9.17
N SER A 193 -14.19 -0.21 -7.96
CA SER A 193 -15.03 -0.67 -6.84
C SER A 193 -15.32 0.48 -5.88
N TYR A 194 -16.40 0.37 -5.11
CA TYR A 194 -16.66 1.23 -3.96
C TYR A 194 -16.81 0.39 -2.71
N GLY A 195 -16.45 0.93 -1.55
CA GLY A 195 -16.56 0.19 -0.30
C GLY A 195 -16.77 1.08 0.90
N SER A 196 -17.16 0.44 1.99
CA SER A 196 -17.41 1.08 3.27
C SER A 196 -16.94 0.20 4.41
N GLY A 197 -16.77 0.79 5.59
CA GLY A 197 -16.32 0.08 6.77
C GLY A 197 -16.27 0.96 8.00
N THR A 198 -15.74 0.38 9.08
CA THR A 198 -15.60 1.04 10.37
C THR A 198 -14.24 0.72 10.95
N ASP A 199 -13.63 1.69 11.64
CA ASP A 199 -12.40 1.46 12.37
C ASP A 199 -12.61 0.97 13.81
N SER A 200 -11.52 0.60 14.48
CA SER A 200 -11.50 0.14 15.87
C SER A 200 -11.96 1.21 16.89
N LYS A 201 -12.15 2.45 16.45
CA LYS A 201 -12.69 3.57 17.24
C LYS A 201 -14.16 3.87 16.88
N GLY A 202 -14.79 3.07 16.04
CA GLY A 202 -16.18 3.25 15.62
C GLY A 202 -16.38 4.31 14.54
N ARG A 203 -15.31 4.82 13.91
CA ARG A 203 -15.39 5.88 12.89
C ARG A 203 -15.66 5.26 11.52
N ALA A 204 -16.59 5.86 10.78
CA ALA A 204 -16.99 5.39 9.46
C ALA A 204 -15.93 5.69 8.39
N ILE A 205 -15.81 4.78 7.43
CA ILE A 205 -14.92 4.86 6.28
C ILE A 205 -15.72 4.56 5.02
N SER A 206 -15.51 5.35 3.97
CA SER A 206 -16.01 5.08 2.62
C SER A 206 -14.90 5.30 1.61
N PHE A 207 -14.72 4.40 0.65
CA PHE A 207 -13.66 4.51 -0.35
C PHE A 207 -14.11 4.14 -1.77
N THR A 208 -13.27 4.52 -2.72
CA THR A 208 -13.38 4.16 -4.13
C THR A 208 -12.02 3.68 -4.64
N ILE A 209 -12.04 2.64 -5.46
CA ILE A 209 -10.90 2.12 -6.21
C ILE A 209 -11.14 2.43 -7.68
N GLY A 210 -10.15 3.03 -8.34
CA GLY A 210 -10.24 3.38 -9.76
C GLY A 210 -10.38 2.16 -10.67
N GLY A 211 -10.83 2.41 -11.90
CA GLY A 211 -10.86 1.41 -12.96
C GLY A 211 -9.46 0.95 -13.40
N GLN A 212 -9.39 -0.03 -14.31
CA GLN A 212 -8.15 -0.17 -15.09
C GLN A 212 -8.04 1.02 -16.05
N PRO A 213 -6.84 1.56 -16.29
CA PRO A 213 -6.64 2.44 -17.41
C PRO A 213 -6.94 1.64 -18.69
N GLU A 214 -7.97 2.02 -19.44
CA GLU A 214 -8.14 1.53 -20.79
C GLU A 214 -6.85 1.84 -21.56
N LYS A 215 -6.29 0.83 -22.25
CA LYS A 215 -5.11 1.01 -23.12
C LYS A 215 -5.31 2.27 -23.97
N PRO A 216 -4.25 3.08 -24.24
CA PRO A 216 -4.35 4.30 -25.05
C PRO A 216 -4.78 4.12 -26.52
N SER A 217 -5.35 2.98 -26.91
CA SER A 217 -5.81 2.72 -28.27
C SER A 217 -7.23 3.22 -28.54
N THR A 218 -8.03 3.56 -27.51
CA THR A 218 -9.45 3.94 -27.71
C THR A 218 -10.00 5.00 -26.77
N MET A 219 -9.20 5.58 -25.86
CA MET A 219 -9.59 6.87 -25.27
C MET A 219 -9.28 7.99 -26.27
N ALA A 220 -10.14 8.12 -27.29
CA ALA A 220 -10.45 9.45 -27.74
C ALA A 220 -10.90 10.22 -26.48
N ALA A 221 -10.23 11.35 -26.19
CA ALA A 221 -10.77 12.32 -25.26
C ALA A 221 -12.28 12.48 -25.56
N PRO A 222 -13.17 12.61 -24.56
CA PRO A 222 -14.50 13.09 -24.87
C PRO A 222 -14.30 14.37 -25.67
N ALA A 223 -14.71 14.36 -26.94
CA ALA A 223 -14.29 15.33 -27.94
C ALA A 223 -14.71 16.78 -27.62
N ASN A 224 -15.30 17.02 -26.45
CA ASN A 224 -15.94 18.26 -26.05
C ASN A 224 -15.80 18.62 -24.55
N ALA A 225 -14.85 18.08 -23.79
CA ALA A 225 -14.51 18.72 -22.50
C ALA A 225 -13.51 19.85 -22.80
N PRO A 226 -13.88 21.14 -22.66
CA PRO A 226 -12.98 22.22 -23.04
C PRO A 226 -11.82 22.27 -22.05
N ALA A 227 -10.62 21.91 -22.53
CA ALA A 227 -9.36 22.18 -21.84
C ALA A 227 -9.25 23.69 -21.56
N LEU A 228 -8.49 24.06 -20.53
CA LEU A 228 -8.18 25.46 -20.31
C LEU A 228 -7.38 26.00 -21.50
N THR A 229 -7.81 27.15 -22.02
CA THR A 229 -7.15 27.83 -23.14
C THR A 229 -6.86 29.29 -22.79
N GLY A 230 -5.97 29.93 -23.56
CA GLY A 230 -5.66 31.35 -23.44
C GLY A 230 -5.25 31.77 -22.03
N GLN A 231 -5.82 32.89 -21.57
CA GLN A 231 -5.47 33.52 -20.29
C GLN A 231 -5.84 32.65 -19.07
N ASP A 232 -6.92 31.86 -19.15
CA ASP A 232 -7.34 30.98 -18.06
C ASP A 232 -6.33 29.84 -17.86
N ARG A 233 -5.78 29.31 -18.96
CA ARG A 233 -4.71 28.32 -18.90
C ARG A 233 -3.46 28.89 -18.25
N SER A 234 -2.99 30.04 -18.72
CA SER A 234 -1.77 30.67 -18.20
C SER A 234 -1.90 31.03 -16.71
N SER A 235 -3.06 31.54 -16.31
CA SER A 235 -3.35 31.89 -14.90
C SER A 235 -3.42 30.64 -14.01
N PHE A 236 -4.05 29.58 -14.50
CA PHE A 236 -4.10 28.30 -13.81
C PHE A 236 -2.70 27.70 -13.63
N LEU A 237 -1.90 27.64 -14.70
CA LEU A 237 -0.55 27.07 -14.64
C LEU A 237 0.35 27.83 -13.66
N LEU A 238 0.30 29.17 -13.68
CA LEU A 238 1.06 30.00 -12.76
C LEU A 238 0.65 29.78 -11.30
N SER A 239 -0.66 29.82 -11.01
CA SER A 239 -1.19 29.58 -9.67
C SER A 239 -0.87 28.17 -9.18
N HIS A 240 -1.06 27.17 -10.03
CA HIS A 240 -0.78 25.78 -9.72
C HIS A 240 0.69 25.56 -9.40
N GLN A 241 1.60 26.12 -10.21
CA GLN A 241 3.03 25.96 -10.02
C GLN A 241 3.49 26.54 -8.67
N VAL A 242 3.05 27.75 -8.33
CA VAL A 242 3.40 28.40 -7.05
C VAL A 242 2.88 27.58 -5.86
N ASP A 243 1.61 27.18 -5.88
CA ASP A 243 1.01 26.44 -4.77
C ASP A 243 1.56 25.02 -4.64
N CYS A 244 1.81 24.34 -5.76
CA CYS A 244 2.40 23.01 -5.78
C CYS A 244 3.82 23.05 -5.21
N VAL A 245 4.71 23.91 -5.73
CA VAL A 245 6.09 23.99 -5.26
C VAL A 245 6.14 24.35 -3.77
N ARG A 246 5.33 25.31 -3.31
CA ARG A 246 5.26 25.67 -1.89
C ARG A 246 4.83 24.48 -1.02
N ARG A 247 3.80 23.72 -1.42
CA ARG A 247 3.32 22.57 -0.65
C ARG A 247 4.34 21.44 -0.61
N GLU A 248 4.93 21.09 -1.75
CA GLU A 248 5.89 20.00 -1.82
C GLU A 248 7.19 20.34 -1.09
N THR A 249 7.69 21.58 -1.19
CA THR A 249 8.90 22.01 -0.45
C THR A 249 8.70 22.06 1.07
N GLN A 250 7.48 22.33 1.53
CA GLN A 250 7.11 22.29 2.95
C GLN A 250 6.77 20.88 3.45
N SER A 251 6.72 19.89 2.56
CA SER A 251 6.42 18.51 2.93
C SER A 251 7.60 17.91 3.72
N PRO A 252 7.38 17.46 4.97
CA PRO A 252 8.44 16.80 5.76
C PRO A 252 9.03 15.58 5.05
N LEU A 253 8.22 14.89 4.24
CA LEU A 253 8.65 13.74 3.45
C LEU A 253 9.63 14.13 2.35
N VAL A 254 9.38 15.24 1.66
CA VAL A 254 10.27 15.76 0.60
C VAL A 254 11.62 16.17 1.19
N THR A 255 11.60 16.81 2.37
CA THR A 255 12.81 17.14 3.13
C THR A 255 13.56 15.89 3.57
N GLN A 256 12.85 14.90 4.11
CA GLN A 256 13.42 13.63 4.59
C GLN A 256 14.06 12.80 3.45
N LEU A 257 13.46 12.83 2.27
CA LEU A 257 13.95 12.13 1.08
C LEU A 257 15.04 12.90 0.33
N GLY A 258 15.38 14.13 0.76
CA GLY A 258 16.39 14.95 0.11
C GLY A 258 16.08 15.24 -1.36
N ILE A 259 14.80 15.36 -1.73
CA ILE A 259 14.41 15.59 -3.13
C ILE A 259 14.80 17.02 -3.50
N PRO A 260 15.62 17.20 -4.56
CA PRO A 260 16.05 18.53 -4.97
C PRO A 260 14.89 19.36 -5.52
N GLU A 261 14.92 20.66 -5.26
CA GLU A 261 13.89 21.62 -5.69
C GLU A 261 13.65 21.59 -7.20
N SER A 262 14.68 21.31 -8.00
CA SER A 262 14.58 21.17 -9.46
C SER A 262 13.66 20.02 -9.89
N LYS A 263 13.64 18.90 -9.13
CA LYS A 263 12.72 17.77 -9.40
C LYS A 263 11.31 18.11 -8.97
N ILE A 264 11.14 18.80 -7.84
CA ILE A 264 9.83 19.30 -7.38
C ILE A 264 9.22 20.23 -8.43
N LYS A 265 10.01 21.16 -8.96
CA LYS A 265 9.56 22.07 -10.01
C LYS A 265 9.14 21.32 -11.27
N THR A 266 9.94 20.36 -11.73
CA THR A 266 9.62 19.49 -12.89
C THR A 266 8.32 18.72 -12.68
N PHE A 267 8.10 18.19 -11.47
CA PHE A 267 6.86 17.49 -11.10
C PHE A 267 5.65 18.43 -11.15
N CYS A 268 5.74 19.61 -10.54
CA CYS A 268 4.67 20.58 -10.48
C CYS A 268 4.31 21.17 -11.84
N GLU A 269 5.30 21.40 -12.72
CA GLU A 269 5.08 21.81 -14.10
C GLU A 269 4.33 20.74 -14.90
N CYS A 270 4.79 19.49 -14.83
CA CYS A 270 4.12 18.37 -15.48
C CYS A 270 2.67 18.23 -15.01
N ARG A 271 2.45 18.30 -13.70
CA ARG A 271 1.12 18.14 -13.10
C ARG A 271 0.19 19.30 -13.48
N GLY A 272 0.71 20.52 -13.53
CA GLY A 272 -0.03 21.69 -13.97
C GLY A 272 -0.51 21.55 -15.42
N GLU A 273 0.39 21.20 -16.35
CA GLU A 273 0.06 21.02 -17.77
C GLU A 273 -0.99 19.92 -17.97
N ALA A 274 -0.77 18.76 -17.35
CA ALA A 274 -1.70 17.65 -17.43
C ALA A 274 -3.09 17.96 -16.86
N LEU A 275 -3.17 18.76 -15.79
CA LEU A 275 -4.45 19.19 -15.24
C LEU A 275 -5.12 20.26 -16.11
N ALA A 276 -4.36 21.18 -16.69
CA ALA A 276 -4.89 22.18 -17.61
C ALA A 276 -5.50 21.56 -18.87
N ASP A 277 -4.99 20.39 -19.30
CA ASP A 277 -5.52 19.62 -20.42
C ASP A 277 -6.77 18.79 -20.08
N LEU A 278 -7.01 18.51 -18.79
CA LEU A 278 -8.06 17.60 -18.32
C LEU A 278 -9.23 18.29 -17.63
N LEU A 279 -9.04 19.51 -17.15
CA LEU A 279 -10.02 20.28 -16.40
C LEU A 279 -10.63 21.38 -17.25
N SER A 280 -11.94 21.55 -17.08
CA SER A 280 -12.68 22.71 -17.57
C SER A 280 -12.76 23.82 -16.51
N LEU A 281 -13.21 25.01 -16.92
CA LEU A 281 -13.50 26.09 -15.97
C LEU A 281 -14.58 25.70 -14.94
N ASP A 282 -15.54 24.87 -15.33
CA ASP A 282 -16.59 24.41 -14.42
C ASP A 282 -16.09 23.36 -13.42
N ASP A 283 -15.13 22.53 -13.83
CA ASP A 283 -14.39 21.66 -12.91
C ASP A 283 -13.64 22.51 -11.87
N ILE A 284 -12.99 23.61 -12.28
CA ILE A 284 -12.29 24.53 -11.37
C ILE A 284 -13.26 25.19 -10.40
N LYS A 285 -14.39 25.72 -10.88
CA LYS A 285 -15.42 26.32 -10.02
C LYS A 285 -15.98 25.32 -9.01
N THR A 286 -16.17 24.07 -9.43
CA THR A 286 -16.63 22.99 -8.56
C THR A 286 -15.62 22.70 -7.44
N MET A 287 -14.32 22.70 -7.76
CA MET A 287 -13.26 22.54 -6.75
C MET A 287 -13.20 23.71 -5.76
N ILE A 288 -13.44 24.95 -6.21
CA ILE A 288 -13.49 26.14 -5.33
C ILE A 288 -14.70 26.07 -4.38
N GLY A 289 -15.80 25.43 -4.80
CA GLY A 289 -17.00 25.20 -3.99
C GLY A 289 -16.85 24.19 -2.83
N GLY A 290 -15.65 23.63 -2.62
CA GLY A 290 -15.31 22.83 -1.44
C GLY A 290 -15.58 21.33 -1.54
N THR A 291 -16.18 20.85 -2.63
CA THR A 291 -16.36 19.40 -2.88
C THR A 291 -15.74 19.02 -4.22
N ILE A 292 -14.65 18.26 -4.16
CA ILE A 292 -14.01 17.70 -5.36
C ILE A 292 -14.73 16.38 -5.73
N PRO A 293 -15.38 16.29 -6.89
CA PRO A 293 -15.99 15.05 -7.37
C PRO A 293 -14.95 13.94 -7.56
N ALA A 294 -15.35 12.68 -7.34
CA ALA A 294 -14.47 11.53 -7.48
C ALA A 294 -13.80 11.44 -8.87
N SER A 295 -14.52 11.85 -9.92
CA SER A 295 -14.00 11.92 -11.29
C SER A 295 -12.86 12.92 -11.48
N ILE A 296 -12.85 14.02 -10.73
CA ILE A 296 -11.76 15.01 -10.73
C ILE A 296 -10.59 14.47 -9.91
N THR A 297 -10.87 13.89 -8.74
CA THR A 297 -9.84 13.26 -7.89
C THR A 297 -9.06 12.18 -8.65
N GLU A 298 -9.74 11.31 -9.39
CA GLU A 298 -9.10 10.23 -10.15
C GLU A 298 -8.14 10.78 -11.22
N LYS A 299 -8.56 11.83 -11.95
CA LYS A 299 -7.70 12.55 -12.90
C LYS A 299 -6.46 13.14 -12.21
N MET A 300 -6.61 13.75 -11.03
CA MET A 300 -5.50 14.37 -10.30
C MET A 300 -4.50 13.35 -9.75
N VAL A 301 -4.97 12.22 -9.22
CA VAL A 301 -4.12 11.16 -8.68
C VAL A 301 -3.31 10.50 -9.81
N TYR A 302 -3.95 10.20 -10.94
CA TYR A 302 -3.28 9.60 -12.10
C TYR A 302 -2.13 10.48 -12.62
N GLN A 303 -2.37 11.78 -12.79
CA GLN A 303 -1.34 12.69 -13.32
C GLN A 303 -0.19 12.90 -12.33
N SER A 304 -0.45 12.79 -11.02
CA SER A 304 0.60 12.85 -10.01
C SER A 304 1.56 11.65 -10.10
N ALA A 305 1.06 10.44 -10.39
CA ALA A 305 1.92 9.27 -10.57
C ALA A 305 2.81 9.41 -11.83
N ALA A 306 2.21 9.74 -12.97
CA ALA A 306 2.94 9.92 -14.24
C ALA A 306 4.00 11.03 -14.16
N CYS A 307 3.67 12.15 -13.51
CA CYS A 307 4.59 13.26 -13.36
C CYS A 307 5.72 12.99 -12.37
N SER A 308 5.51 12.12 -11.37
CA SER A 308 6.57 11.72 -10.43
C SER A 308 7.65 10.88 -11.11
N GLU A 309 7.26 10.04 -12.06
CA GLU A 309 8.18 9.30 -12.92
C GLU A 309 8.95 10.25 -13.85
N LYS A 310 8.25 11.18 -14.52
CA LYS A 310 8.86 12.17 -15.42
C LYS A 310 9.86 13.08 -14.70
N ALA A 311 9.59 13.44 -13.45
CA ALA A 311 10.48 14.22 -12.60
C ALA A 311 11.64 13.42 -12.00
N GLY A 312 11.67 12.09 -12.20
CA GLY A 312 12.66 11.21 -11.60
C GLY A 312 12.62 11.22 -10.07
N ILE A 313 11.43 11.44 -9.49
CA ILE A 313 11.15 11.38 -8.05
C ILE A 313 10.87 9.93 -7.64
N VAL A 314 10.20 9.17 -8.50
CA VAL A 314 10.00 7.73 -8.35
C VAL A 314 10.81 7.03 -9.44
N THR A 315 11.81 6.25 -9.06
CA THR A 315 12.40 5.26 -9.96
C THR A 315 11.57 3.98 -9.87
N LEU A 316 10.61 3.82 -10.77
CA LEU A 316 10.07 2.49 -11.04
C LEU A 316 11.21 1.66 -11.68
N PRO A 317 11.53 0.46 -11.16
CA PRO A 317 12.40 -0.45 -11.90
C PRO A 317 11.70 -0.78 -13.23
N ARG A 318 12.41 -0.53 -14.34
CA ARG A 318 11.99 -0.99 -15.67
C ARG A 318 11.98 -2.50 -15.76
#